data_AF-T1EI10-F1
#
_entry.id   AF-T1EI10-F1
#
_cell.length_a   1.000
_cell.length_b   1.000
_cell.length_c   1.000
_cell.angle_alpha   90.00
_cell.angle_beta   90.00
_cell.angle_gamma   90.00
#
_symmetry.space_group_name_H-M   'P 1'
#
loop_
_entity.id
_entity.type
_entity.pdbx_description
1 polymer ?
#
loop_
_entity_poly.entity_id
_entity_poly.type
_entity_poly.pdbx_seq_one_letter_code
_entity_poly.pdbx_strand_id
1 'polypeptide(L)'
;GSTGSRIHVFKFQSYVSNDSLILEDSYFKSIKPGLSSYAKSPKLAAESLEPLLRHAKKYVPKHLWSSTPLALKATAGLRLLPQKASDNILAEVKKLFESYPFDLSADGVSIMKGDDEGLFSWFTVNFLNDNFNELSKTVGVLDLGGGSTQITFIPKATELLQYQGHPHIVHRKLFGDQITIYTHSYLGLGMMSARFQILGGTEQTKSRWHLCNKEVKNLISKYKIDKSFSIQNSEFYAISYFFD
;
A
#
# COMPACT_ATOMS: atom_id res chain seq x y z
N GLY A 1 7.17 -0.38 3.84
CA GLY A 1 7.21 -1.15 2.59
C GLY A 1 8.41 -2.06 2.53
N SER A 2 8.58 -2.83 1.45
CA SER A 2 9.66 -3.84 1.34
C SER A 2 11.08 -3.25 1.28
N THR A 3 11.24 -2.04 0.75
CA THR A 3 12.56 -1.40 0.54
C THR A 3 12.88 -0.30 1.55
N GLY A 4 11.91 0.09 2.38
CA GLY A 4 12.04 1.20 3.31
C GLY A 4 10.78 1.44 4.14
N SER A 5 10.94 2.28 5.15
CA SER A 5 9.86 2.77 6.01
C SER A 5 9.65 4.27 5.75
N ARG A 6 8.40 4.70 5.81
CA ARG A 6 7.97 6.08 5.48
C ARG A 6 6.99 6.53 6.55
N ILE A 7 7.07 7.79 6.95
CA ILE A 7 6.06 8.44 7.76
C ILE A 7 5.42 9.55 6.95
N HIS A 8 4.10 9.58 6.98
CA HIS A 8 3.28 10.67 6.51
C HIS A 8 2.60 11.28 7.72
N VAL A 9 2.64 12.60 7.83
CA VAL A 9 1.84 13.34 8.81
C VAL A 9 0.91 14.25 8.02
N PHE A 10 -0.38 14.09 8.21
CA PHE A 10 -1.39 14.84 7.49
C PHE A 10 -2.11 15.81 8.45
N LYS A 11 -2.28 17.05 8.01
CA LYS A 11 -3.15 18.02 8.66
C LYS A 11 -4.41 18.17 7.83
N PHE A 12 -5.53 17.77 8.39
CA PHE A 12 -6.83 17.92 7.76
C PHE A 12 -7.63 19.03 8.44
N GLN A 13 -8.34 19.82 7.64
CA GLN A 13 -9.43 20.66 8.10
C GLN A 13 -10.74 19.91 7.88
N SER A 14 -11.50 19.71 8.96
CA SER A 14 -12.82 19.08 8.92
C SER A 14 -13.92 20.13 8.96
N TYR A 15 -14.87 20.04 8.03
CA TYR A 15 -16.05 20.89 7.99
C TYR A 15 -17.28 20.06 8.36
N VAL A 16 -17.78 20.26 9.58
CA VAL A 16 -18.93 19.53 10.14
C VAL A 16 -20.21 19.76 9.32
N SER A 17 -20.31 20.86 8.58
CA SER A 17 -21.49 21.21 7.78
C SER A 17 -21.74 20.29 6.58
N ASN A 18 -20.70 19.63 6.06
CA ASN A 18 -20.79 18.81 4.84
C ASN A 18 -19.92 17.54 4.89
N ASP A 19 -19.46 17.15 6.08
CA ASP A 19 -18.54 16.02 6.29
C ASP A 19 -17.30 16.03 5.37
N SER A 20 -16.87 17.22 4.94
CA SER A 20 -15.70 17.34 4.06
C SER A 20 -14.41 17.38 4.87
N LEU A 21 -13.41 16.65 4.37
CA LEU A 21 -12.04 16.65 4.87
C LEU A 21 -11.14 17.24 3.79
N ILE A 22 -10.57 18.41 4.07
CA ILE A 22 -9.62 19.06 3.18
C ILE A 22 -8.22 18.82 3.73
N LEU A 23 -7.33 18.28 2.89
CA LEU A 23 -5.91 18.16 3.23
C LEU A 23 -5.26 19.55 3.17
N GLU A 24 -4.93 20.10 4.34
CA GLU A 24 -4.34 21.44 4.46
C GLU A 24 -2.82 21.41 4.29
N ASP A 25 -2.17 20.43 4.93
CA ASP A 25 -0.72 20.28 4.86
C ASP A 25 -0.32 18.81 5.03
N SER A 26 0.85 18.46 4.50
CA SER A 26 1.41 17.12 4.65
C SER A 26 2.93 17.16 4.81
N TYR A 27 3.43 16.32 5.72
CA TYR A 27 4.85 16.09 5.90
C TYR A 27 5.21 14.65 5.55
N PHE A 28 6.33 14.48 4.85
CA PHE A 28 6.83 13.20 4.42
C PHE A 28 8.30 13.02 4.83
N LYS A 29 8.61 11.84 5.37
CA LYS A 29 10.00 11.40 5.55
C LYS A 29 10.12 9.90 5.30
N SER A 30 11.24 9.50 4.72
CA SER A 30 11.54 8.09 4.45
C SER A 30 12.93 7.70 4.95
N ILE A 31 13.09 6.41 5.23
CA ILE A 31 14.34 5.76 5.62
C ILE A 31 14.46 4.39 4.93
N LYS A 32 15.69 3.90 4.84
CA LYS A 32 16.05 2.55 4.38
C LYS A 32 16.98 1.90 5.41
N PRO A 33 17.01 0.55 5.51
CA PRO A 33 16.17 -0.40 4.79
C PRO A 33 14.74 -0.51 5.35
N GLY A 34 13.92 -1.40 4.79
CA GLY A 34 12.58 -1.68 5.30
C GLY A 34 12.61 -2.64 6.51
N LEU A 35 11.50 -2.72 7.24
CA LEU A 35 11.38 -3.58 8.43
C LEU A 35 11.74 -5.05 8.17
N SER A 36 11.46 -5.57 6.98
CA SER A 36 11.77 -6.96 6.61
C SER A 36 13.26 -7.30 6.60
N SER A 37 14.13 -6.30 6.45
CA SER A 37 15.59 -6.50 6.52
C SER A 37 16.07 -6.85 7.94
N TYR A 38 15.22 -6.63 8.95
CA TYR A 38 15.50 -6.92 10.35
C TYR A 38 14.78 -8.19 10.84
N ALA A 39 14.45 -9.12 9.94
CA ALA A 39 13.72 -10.36 10.28
C ALA A 39 14.34 -11.17 11.44
N LYS A 40 15.66 -11.07 11.64
CA LYS A 40 16.41 -11.73 12.72
C LYS A 40 16.60 -10.86 13.97
N SER A 41 16.20 -9.59 13.93
CA SER A 41 16.43 -8.62 15.00
C SER A 41 15.22 -7.68 15.17
N PRO A 42 14.08 -8.19 15.70
CA PRO A 42 12.84 -7.42 15.82
C PRO A 42 12.98 -6.08 16.56
N LYS A 43 13.81 -6.04 17.61
CA LYS A 43 14.08 -4.81 18.36
C LYS A 43 14.74 -3.73 17.50
N LEU A 44 15.75 -4.10 16.70
CA LEU A 44 16.39 -3.18 15.75
C LEU A 44 15.42 -2.71 14.66
N ALA A 45 14.45 -3.56 14.28
CA ALA A 45 13.39 -3.17 13.35
C ALA A 45 12.55 -2.02 13.91
N ALA A 46 12.14 -2.11 15.18
CA ALA A 46 11.41 -1.04 15.85
C ALA A 46 12.29 0.22 16.02
N GLU A 47 13.50 0.09 16.57
CA GLU A 47 14.45 1.21 16.76
C GLU A 47 14.71 1.98 15.45
N SER A 48 14.72 1.28 14.30
CA SER A 48 14.88 1.92 12.99
C SER A 48 13.81 2.99 12.70
N LEU A 49 12.61 2.90 13.30
CA LEU A 49 11.50 3.84 13.10
C LEU A 49 11.61 5.10 13.97
N GLU A 50 12.47 5.13 14.99
CA GLU A 50 12.59 6.27 15.89
C GLU A 50 12.87 7.60 15.19
N PRO A 51 13.77 7.70 14.19
CA PRO A 51 14.00 8.94 13.48
C PRO A 51 12.70 9.50 12.86
N LEU A 52 11.85 8.63 12.30
CA LEU A 52 10.56 9.02 11.73
C LEU A 52 9.61 9.56 12.79
N LEU A 53 9.48 8.87 13.93
CA LEU A 53 8.60 9.29 15.02
C LEU A 53 9.06 10.61 15.66
N ARG A 54 10.38 10.82 15.79
CA ARG A 54 10.94 12.11 16.25
C ARG A 54 10.61 13.24 15.28
N HIS A 55 10.63 12.98 13.97
CA HIS A 55 10.21 13.97 12.97
C HIS A 55 8.71 14.28 13.09
N ALA A 56 7.85 13.27 13.27
CA ALA A 56 6.42 13.51 13.51
C ALA A 56 6.18 14.40 14.74
N LYS A 57 6.86 14.18 15.86
CA LYS A 57 6.74 15.04 17.06
C LYS A 57 7.15 16.49 16.83
N LYS A 58 8.10 16.75 15.92
CA LYS A 58 8.51 18.12 15.57
C LYS A 58 7.47 18.83 14.72
N TYR A 59 6.72 18.09 13.92
CA TYR A 59 5.74 18.63 12.99
C TYR A 59 4.34 18.76 13.61
N VAL A 60 3.90 17.79 14.42
CA VAL A 60 2.62 17.85 15.13
C VAL A 60 2.75 18.77 16.36
N PRO A 61 1.88 19.80 16.52
CA PRO A 61 1.85 20.63 17.72
C PRO A 61 1.66 19.80 19.00
N LYS A 62 2.40 20.14 20.06
CA LYS A 62 2.44 19.34 21.31
C LYS A 62 1.06 19.10 21.93
N HIS A 63 0.16 20.07 21.87
CA HIS A 63 -1.20 19.96 22.42
C HIS A 63 -2.10 19.02 21.64
N LEU A 64 -1.71 18.62 20.41
CA LEU A 64 -2.46 17.67 19.57
C LEU A 64 -1.89 16.25 19.62
N TRP A 65 -0.77 16.01 20.33
CA TRP A 65 -0.11 14.70 20.32
C TRP A 65 -1.07 13.58 20.73
N SER A 66 -1.72 13.71 21.90
CA SER A 66 -2.62 12.67 22.43
C SER A 66 -3.91 12.46 21.64
N SER A 67 -4.23 13.35 20.70
CA SER A 67 -5.40 13.24 19.83
C SER A 67 -5.04 12.97 18.37
N THR A 68 -3.76 12.79 18.06
CA THR A 68 -3.28 12.51 16.70
C THR A 68 -3.11 11.00 16.54
N PRO A 69 -3.90 10.34 15.69
CA PRO A 69 -3.78 8.90 15.46
C PRO A 69 -2.43 8.54 14.84
N LEU A 70 -1.79 7.52 15.38
CA LEU A 70 -0.57 6.91 14.85
C LEU A 70 -0.88 5.50 14.36
N ALA A 71 -0.58 5.25 13.09
CA ALA A 71 -0.70 3.92 12.51
C ALA A 71 0.52 3.53 11.68
N LEU A 72 0.89 2.26 11.76
CA LEU A 72 1.84 1.59 10.87
C LEU A 72 1.15 0.41 10.19
N LYS A 73 1.12 0.47 8.86
CA LYS A 73 0.59 -0.61 8.03
C LYS A 73 1.72 -1.18 7.18
N ALA A 74 2.21 -2.36 7.55
CA ALA A 74 3.27 -3.04 6.83
C ALA A 74 2.72 -3.74 5.59
N THR A 75 3.51 -3.82 4.51
CA THR A 75 3.05 -4.34 3.20
C THR A 75 3.77 -5.64 2.83
N ALA A 76 3.94 -5.93 1.53
CA ALA A 76 4.50 -7.19 1.00
C ALA A 76 5.79 -7.67 1.68
N GLY A 77 6.67 -6.75 2.08
CA GLY A 77 7.93 -7.11 2.74
C GLY A 77 7.75 -7.97 3.99
N LEU A 78 6.77 -7.65 4.84
CA LEU A 78 6.47 -8.47 6.03
C LEU A 78 5.56 -9.65 5.68
N ARG A 79 4.70 -9.55 4.65
CA ARG A 79 3.88 -10.68 4.17
C ARG A 79 4.74 -11.85 3.69
N LEU A 80 5.94 -11.59 3.19
CA LEU A 80 6.88 -12.59 2.67
C LEU A 80 7.76 -13.25 3.75
N LEU A 81 7.73 -12.77 4.99
CA LEU A 81 8.48 -13.38 6.09
C LEU A 81 7.70 -14.54 6.73
N PRO A 82 8.39 -15.47 7.43
CA PRO A 82 7.71 -16.41 8.30
C PRO A 82 6.84 -15.67 9.33
N GLN A 83 5.61 -16.14 9.56
CA GLN A 83 4.61 -15.48 10.41
C GLN A 83 5.19 -15.04 11.77
N LYS A 84 5.90 -15.94 12.45
CA LYS A 84 6.55 -15.66 13.74
C LYS A 84 7.54 -14.48 13.68
N ALA A 85 8.29 -14.33 12.58
CA ALA A 85 9.23 -13.23 12.43
C ALA A 85 8.49 -11.89 12.27
N SER A 86 7.43 -11.87 11.46
CA SER A 86 6.57 -10.69 11.29
C SER A 86 5.88 -10.30 12.59
N ASP A 87 5.30 -11.25 13.31
CA ASP A 87 4.61 -11.00 14.59
C ASP A 87 5.57 -10.41 15.63
N ASN A 88 6.79 -10.96 15.73
CA ASN A 88 7.80 -10.42 16.64
C ASN A 88 8.20 -8.98 16.29
N ILE A 89 8.35 -8.66 15.00
CA ILE A 89 8.62 -7.28 14.56
C ILE A 89 7.46 -6.36 14.95
N LEU A 90 6.22 -6.75 14.66
CA LEU A 90 5.05 -5.92 14.96
C LEU A 90 4.87 -5.72 16.46
N ALA A 91 5.19 -6.72 17.29
CA ALA A 91 5.15 -6.61 18.74
C ALA A 91 6.15 -5.56 19.26
N GLU A 92 7.38 -5.55 18.77
CA GLU A 92 8.38 -4.53 19.15
C GLU A 92 8.02 -3.14 18.62
N VAL A 93 7.46 -3.04 17.41
CA VAL A 93 6.95 -1.77 16.86
C VAL A 93 5.79 -1.24 17.70
N LYS A 94 4.88 -2.11 18.15
CA LYS A 94 3.76 -1.72 19.02
C LYS A 94 4.26 -1.16 20.35
N LYS A 95 5.20 -1.84 21.01
CA LYS A 95 5.84 -1.33 22.24
C LYS A 95 6.51 0.03 22.04
N LEU A 96 7.20 0.21 20.91
CA LEU A 96 7.78 1.51 20.57
C LEU A 96 6.69 2.58 20.42
N PHE A 97 5.61 2.29 19.71
CA PHE A 97 4.54 3.26 19.48
C PHE A 97 3.81 3.62 20.78
N GLU A 98 3.61 2.65 21.69
CA GLU A 98 3.04 2.87 23.03
C GLU A 98 3.94 3.78 23.90
N SER A 99 5.24 3.88 23.61
CA SER A 99 6.15 4.82 24.29
C SER A 99 6.10 6.25 23.75
N TYR A 100 5.38 6.49 22.65
CA TYR A 100 5.20 7.81 22.03
C TYR A 100 3.85 8.43 22.42
N PRO A 101 3.75 9.77 22.45
CA PRO A 101 2.57 10.46 22.99
C PRO A 101 1.40 10.55 22.01
N PHE A 102 1.40 9.75 20.94
CA PHE A 102 0.36 9.75 19.91
C PHE A 102 -0.75 8.76 20.25
N ASP A 103 -1.95 8.98 19.72
CA ASP A 103 -3.07 8.07 19.93
C ASP A 103 -2.85 6.78 19.12
N LEU A 104 -2.76 5.64 19.80
CA LEU A 104 -2.53 4.35 19.17
C LEU A 104 -3.78 3.47 19.33
N SER A 105 -4.49 3.27 18.21
CA SER A 105 -5.62 2.34 18.19
C SER A 105 -5.15 0.89 18.38
N ALA A 106 -6.08 0.00 18.78
CA ALA A 106 -5.79 -1.41 18.99
C ALA A 106 -5.21 -2.10 17.72
N ASP A 107 -5.63 -1.64 16.54
CA ASP A 107 -5.18 -2.11 15.21
C ASP A 107 -4.12 -1.19 14.57
N GLY A 108 -3.58 -0.22 15.33
CA GLY A 108 -2.69 0.81 14.84
C GLY A 108 -1.38 0.26 14.26
N VAL A 109 -0.94 -0.94 14.68
CA VAL A 109 0.22 -1.63 14.10
C VAL A 109 -0.24 -2.96 13.51
N SER A 110 -0.23 -3.08 12.19
CA SER A 110 -0.66 -4.31 11.52
C SER A 110 -0.03 -4.52 10.14
N ILE A 111 -0.19 -5.73 9.60
CA ILE A 111 0.11 -6.02 8.18
C ILE A 111 -1.15 -5.73 7.36
N MET A 112 -1.02 -4.87 6.37
CA MET A 112 -2.05 -4.59 5.39
C MET A 112 -2.19 -5.76 4.43
N LYS A 113 -3.42 -6.21 4.18
CA LYS A 113 -3.70 -7.17 3.12
C LYS A 113 -3.43 -6.51 1.78
N GLY A 114 -3.02 -7.30 0.79
CA GLY A 114 -2.68 -6.76 -0.52
C GLY A 114 -3.85 -6.04 -1.20
N ASP A 115 -5.06 -6.58 -1.04
CA ASP A 115 -6.28 -6.00 -1.60
C ASP A 115 -6.64 -4.68 -0.90
N ASP A 116 -6.38 -4.56 0.40
CA ASP A 116 -6.54 -3.30 1.14
C ASP A 116 -5.49 -2.26 0.68
N GLU A 117 -4.25 -2.68 0.41
CA GLU A 117 -3.20 -1.81 -0.16
C GLU A 117 -3.65 -1.22 -1.51
N GLY A 118 -4.23 -2.04 -2.39
CA GLY A 118 -4.82 -1.57 -3.64
C GLY A 118 -5.99 -0.59 -3.44
N LEU A 119 -6.89 -0.89 -2.50
CA LEU A 119 -8.02 0.00 -2.16
C LEU A 119 -7.56 1.36 -1.63
N PHE A 120 -6.56 1.40 -0.75
CA PHE A 120 -6.05 2.66 -0.23
C PHE A 120 -5.33 3.47 -1.30
N SER A 121 -4.55 2.84 -2.18
CA SER A 121 -3.93 3.51 -3.33
C SER A 121 -4.99 4.09 -4.28
N TRP A 122 -6.02 3.30 -4.62
CA TRP A 122 -7.15 3.75 -5.44
C TRP A 122 -7.93 4.90 -4.80
N PHE A 123 -8.21 4.80 -3.50
CA PHE A 123 -8.90 5.85 -2.77
C PHE A 123 -8.06 7.14 -2.78
N THR A 124 -6.76 7.04 -2.52
CA THR A 124 -5.86 8.20 -2.46
C THR A 124 -5.80 8.93 -3.80
N VAL A 125 -5.62 8.20 -4.92
CA VAL A 125 -5.57 8.81 -6.26
C VAL A 125 -6.89 9.52 -6.57
N ASN A 126 -8.03 8.88 -6.33
CA ASN A 126 -9.32 9.47 -6.64
C ASN A 126 -9.69 10.61 -5.69
N PHE A 127 -9.25 10.56 -4.43
CA PHE A 127 -9.40 11.65 -3.47
C PHE A 127 -8.62 12.89 -3.92
N LEU A 128 -7.33 12.72 -4.26
CA LEU A 128 -6.47 13.84 -4.67
C LEU A 128 -6.87 14.47 -6.01
N ASN A 129 -7.64 13.76 -6.84
CA ASN A 129 -8.16 14.26 -8.11
C ASN A 129 -9.62 14.75 -8.03
N ASP A 130 -10.21 14.81 -6.83
CA ASP A 130 -11.62 15.20 -6.63
C ASP A 130 -12.63 14.35 -7.43
N ASN A 131 -12.28 13.09 -7.71
CA ASN A 131 -13.09 12.18 -8.53
C ASN A 131 -14.27 11.57 -7.77
N PHE A 132 -14.37 11.76 -6.45
CA PHE A 132 -15.47 11.20 -5.66
C PHE A 132 -16.78 11.99 -5.75
N ASN A 133 -16.77 13.16 -6.41
CA ASN A 133 -17.99 13.91 -6.69
C ASN A 133 -18.96 13.12 -7.60
N GLU A 134 -18.44 12.28 -8.49
CA GLU A 134 -19.20 11.36 -9.33
C GLU A 134 -18.43 10.05 -9.49
N LEU A 135 -18.97 8.93 -9.01
CA LEU A 135 -18.24 7.64 -9.04
C LEU A 135 -17.82 7.19 -10.45
N SER A 136 -18.55 7.62 -11.48
CA SER A 136 -18.21 7.39 -12.90
C SER A 136 -16.93 8.08 -13.35
N LYS A 137 -16.47 9.12 -12.64
CA LYS A 137 -15.20 9.83 -12.88
C LYS A 137 -14.01 9.14 -12.23
N THR A 138 -14.24 8.14 -11.38
CA THR A 138 -13.14 7.45 -10.73
C THR A 138 -12.29 6.70 -11.76
N VAL A 139 -10.99 6.76 -11.56
CA VAL A 139 -9.98 6.12 -12.40
C VAL A 139 -9.45 4.87 -11.71
N GLY A 140 -9.01 3.91 -12.50
CA GLY A 140 -8.29 2.75 -11.99
C GLY A 140 -6.88 3.12 -11.50
N VAL A 141 -6.30 2.26 -10.68
CA VAL A 141 -4.94 2.42 -10.18
C VAL A 141 -4.15 1.13 -10.34
N LEU A 142 -2.93 1.27 -10.86
CA LEU A 142 -1.88 0.25 -10.89
C LEU A 142 -0.75 0.68 -9.96
N ASP A 143 -0.39 -0.15 -9.00
CA ASP A 143 0.70 0.13 -8.05
C ASP A 143 1.77 -0.96 -8.16
N LEU A 144 2.91 -0.63 -8.76
CA LEU A 144 4.06 -1.52 -8.82
C LEU A 144 4.96 -1.28 -7.62
N GLY A 145 4.71 -2.01 -6.55
CA GLY A 145 5.52 -1.98 -5.34
C GLY A 145 6.80 -2.80 -5.44
N GLY A 146 7.58 -2.82 -4.35
CA GLY A 146 8.80 -3.62 -4.29
C GLY A 146 8.53 -5.13 -4.20
N GLY A 147 7.49 -5.53 -3.44
CA GLY A 147 7.18 -6.95 -3.19
C GLY A 147 5.88 -7.46 -3.81
N SER A 148 5.01 -6.59 -4.30
CA SER A 148 3.75 -6.95 -4.98
C SER A 148 3.39 -5.90 -6.01
N THR A 149 2.45 -6.27 -6.88
CA THR A 149 1.79 -5.35 -7.81
C THR A 149 0.29 -5.38 -7.55
N GLN A 150 -0.34 -4.23 -7.52
CA GLN A 150 -1.77 -4.10 -7.28
C GLN A 150 -2.49 -3.49 -8.49
N ILE A 151 -3.73 -3.90 -8.67
CA ILE A 151 -4.68 -3.31 -9.60
C ILE A 151 -6.01 -3.10 -8.88
N THR A 152 -6.58 -1.91 -8.98
CA THR A 152 -7.85 -1.57 -8.34
C THR A 152 -8.67 -0.61 -9.19
N PHE A 153 -9.96 -0.88 -9.41
CA PHE A 153 -10.86 -0.03 -10.17
C PHE A 153 -12.33 -0.36 -9.87
N ILE A 154 -13.26 0.54 -10.22
CA ILE A 154 -14.70 0.26 -10.21
C ILE A 154 -15.08 -0.38 -11.56
N PRO A 155 -15.63 -1.61 -11.60
CA PRO A 155 -16.13 -2.19 -12.83
C PRO A 155 -17.30 -1.40 -13.42
N LYS A 156 -17.41 -1.39 -14.76
CA LYS A 156 -18.53 -0.72 -15.44
C LYS A 156 -19.86 -1.38 -15.08
N ALA A 157 -20.91 -0.56 -14.94
CA ALA A 157 -22.26 -1.03 -14.57
C ALA A 157 -22.77 -2.15 -15.49
N THR A 158 -22.49 -2.05 -16.79
CA THR A 158 -22.85 -3.04 -17.83
C THR A 158 -22.19 -4.41 -17.65
N GLU A 159 -21.17 -4.50 -16.80
CA GLU A 159 -20.35 -5.69 -16.63
C GLU A 159 -20.42 -6.28 -15.22
N LEU A 160 -21.16 -5.64 -14.29
CA LEU A 160 -21.28 -6.09 -12.90
C LEU A 160 -21.76 -7.54 -12.77
N LEU A 161 -22.60 -8.01 -13.70
CA LEU A 161 -23.05 -9.40 -13.73
C LEU A 161 -21.90 -10.40 -13.93
N GLN A 162 -20.84 -10.02 -14.65
CA GLN A 162 -19.66 -10.86 -14.89
C GLN A 162 -18.78 -10.97 -13.63
N TYR A 163 -18.94 -10.02 -12.70
CA TYR A 163 -18.20 -9.95 -11.44
C TYR A 163 -18.95 -10.59 -10.27
N GLN A 164 -20.14 -11.15 -10.49
CA GLN A 164 -20.92 -11.78 -9.44
C GLN A 164 -20.17 -13.01 -8.88
N GLY A 165 -19.90 -13.00 -7.57
CA GLY A 165 -19.14 -14.05 -6.90
C GLY A 165 -17.64 -14.08 -7.24
N HIS A 166 -17.13 -13.05 -7.92
CA HIS A 166 -15.72 -12.99 -8.29
C HIS A 166 -14.83 -12.77 -7.05
N PRO A 167 -13.74 -13.54 -6.87
CA PRO A 167 -12.95 -13.55 -5.63
C PRO A 167 -12.19 -12.25 -5.33
N HIS A 168 -12.07 -11.38 -6.33
CA HIS A 168 -11.36 -10.09 -6.23
C HIS A 168 -12.31 -8.90 -6.20
N ILE A 169 -13.60 -9.15 -5.98
CA ILE A 169 -14.60 -8.11 -5.78
C ILE A 169 -14.79 -7.89 -4.29
N VAL A 170 -14.73 -6.62 -3.91
CA VAL A 170 -15.01 -6.18 -2.55
C VAL A 170 -16.12 -5.14 -2.58
N HIS A 171 -16.93 -5.15 -1.53
CA HIS A 171 -17.92 -4.11 -1.29
C HIS A 171 -17.42 -3.19 -0.17
N ARG A 172 -17.47 -1.88 -0.39
CA ARG A 172 -17.07 -0.88 0.60
C ARG A 172 -18.13 0.20 0.67
N LYS A 173 -18.48 0.61 1.89
CA LYS A 173 -19.33 1.77 2.11
C LYS A 173 -18.46 3.03 2.07
N LEU A 174 -18.64 3.86 1.06
CA LEU A 174 -17.94 5.13 0.89
C LEU A 174 -18.98 6.23 0.68
N PHE A 175 -18.87 7.33 1.43
CA PHE A 175 -19.79 8.48 1.35
C PHE A 175 -21.29 8.12 1.48
N GLY A 176 -21.61 7.06 2.23
CA GLY A 176 -22.98 6.59 2.42
C GLY A 176 -23.40 5.48 1.45
N ASP A 177 -22.73 5.34 0.31
CA ASP A 177 -23.07 4.38 -0.74
C ASP A 177 -22.23 3.11 -0.66
N GLN A 178 -22.84 1.97 -1.01
CA GLN A 178 -22.12 0.71 -1.15
C GLN A 178 -21.54 0.60 -2.57
N ILE A 179 -20.21 0.64 -2.65
CA ILE A 179 -19.47 0.60 -3.92
C ILE A 179 -18.90 -0.80 -4.13
N THR A 180 -19.06 -1.31 -5.35
CA THR A 180 -18.44 -2.55 -5.83
C THR A 180 -17.10 -2.23 -6.48
N ILE A 181 -16.02 -2.74 -5.92
CA ILE A 181 -14.66 -2.42 -6.35
C ILE A 181 -13.94 -3.73 -6.69
N TYR A 182 -13.29 -3.78 -7.84
CA TYR A 182 -12.32 -4.81 -8.15
C TYR A 182 -10.98 -4.41 -7.54
N THR A 183 -10.37 -5.29 -6.76
CA THR A 183 -9.03 -5.09 -6.21
C THR A 183 -8.28 -6.41 -6.15
N HIS A 184 -7.04 -6.41 -6.63
CA HIS A 184 -6.21 -7.60 -6.54
C HIS A 184 -4.73 -7.25 -6.34
N SER A 185 -4.06 -8.04 -5.51
CA SER A 185 -2.62 -7.95 -5.24
C SER A 185 -1.88 -9.21 -5.66
N TYR A 186 -0.98 -9.07 -6.64
CA TYR A 186 -0.04 -10.12 -7.02
C TYR A 186 1.22 -10.10 -6.15
N LEU A 187 1.20 -10.85 -5.04
CA LEU A 187 2.34 -10.98 -4.14
C LEU A 187 3.52 -11.70 -4.81
N GLY A 188 4.73 -11.12 -4.72
CA GLY A 188 5.94 -11.63 -5.37
C GLY A 188 6.16 -11.08 -6.78
N LEU A 189 5.17 -10.43 -7.39
CA LEU A 189 5.30 -9.76 -8.70
C LEU A 189 5.69 -8.29 -8.62
N GLY A 190 6.04 -7.77 -7.43
CA GLY A 190 6.65 -6.45 -7.32
C GLY A 190 8.06 -6.41 -7.90
N MET A 191 8.57 -5.21 -8.20
CA MET A 191 9.84 -4.99 -8.91
C MET A 191 11.02 -5.76 -8.30
N MET A 192 11.23 -5.65 -6.99
CA MET A 192 12.37 -6.30 -6.32
C MET A 192 12.17 -7.81 -6.19
N SER A 193 10.96 -8.25 -5.88
CA SER A 193 10.66 -9.68 -5.77
C SER A 193 10.75 -10.40 -7.12
N ALA A 194 10.26 -9.80 -8.20
CA ALA A 194 10.38 -10.34 -9.55
C ALA A 194 11.84 -10.42 -9.98
N ARG A 195 12.63 -9.34 -9.76
CA ARG A 195 14.08 -9.35 -10.01
C ARG A 195 14.78 -10.46 -9.23
N PHE A 196 14.47 -10.63 -7.95
CA PHE A 196 15.08 -11.70 -7.15
C PHE A 196 14.73 -13.09 -7.69
N GLN A 197 13.48 -13.34 -8.08
CA GLN A 197 13.06 -14.62 -8.65
C GLN A 197 13.72 -14.94 -10.00
N ILE A 198 13.99 -13.92 -10.82
CA ILE A 198 14.61 -14.09 -12.14
C ILE A 198 16.14 -14.17 -12.05
N LEU A 199 16.75 -13.35 -11.18
CA LEU A 199 18.21 -13.14 -11.14
C LEU A 199 18.90 -13.80 -9.94
N GLY A 200 18.15 -14.39 -9.02
CA GLY A 200 18.68 -15.01 -7.79
C GLY A 200 19.39 -14.02 -6.85
N GLY A 201 19.12 -12.72 -6.99
CA GLY A 201 19.80 -11.67 -6.21
C GLY A 201 21.18 -11.26 -6.72
N THR A 202 21.56 -11.67 -7.94
CA THR A 202 22.80 -11.22 -8.60
C THR A 202 22.49 -10.26 -9.74
N GLU A 203 23.16 -9.10 -9.80
CA GLU A 203 23.01 -8.20 -10.94
C GLU A 203 23.89 -8.68 -12.10
N GLN A 204 23.27 -8.95 -13.25
CA GLN A 204 24.00 -9.30 -14.46
C GLN A 204 24.25 -8.04 -15.29
N THR A 205 25.50 -7.80 -15.65
CA THR A 205 25.95 -6.61 -16.39
C THR A 205 25.66 -6.66 -17.89
N LYS A 206 25.28 -7.83 -18.44
CA LYS A 206 24.91 -8.01 -19.84
C LYS A 206 23.76 -9.00 -19.97
N SER A 207 22.56 -8.50 -20.25
CA SER A 207 21.40 -9.32 -20.61
C SER A 207 20.85 -8.89 -21.96
N ARG A 208 20.62 -9.86 -22.86
CA ARG A 208 19.87 -9.61 -24.09
C ARG A 208 18.38 -9.53 -23.75
N TRP A 209 17.70 -8.48 -24.20
CA TRP A 209 16.28 -8.24 -23.91
C TRP A 209 15.40 -9.49 -24.10
N HIS A 210 15.64 -10.29 -25.15
CA HIS A 210 14.83 -11.47 -25.46
C HIS A 210 14.94 -12.56 -24.39
N LEU A 211 16.11 -12.73 -23.76
CA LEU A 211 16.31 -13.67 -22.66
C LEU A 211 15.59 -13.18 -21.40
N CYS A 212 15.73 -11.89 -21.07
CA CYS A 212 15.01 -11.27 -19.95
C CYS A 212 13.50 -11.39 -20.13
N ASN A 213 12.98 -11.05 -21.31
CA ASN A 213 11.55 -11.14 -21.64
C ASN A 213 11.02 -12.58 -21.50
N LYS A 214 11.80 -13.59 -21.91
CA LYS A 214 11.44 -15.00 -21.71
C LYS A 214 11.31 -15.34 -20.23
N GLU A 215 12.27 -14.95 -19.39
CA GLU A 215 12.21 -15.23 -17.96
C GLU A 215 11.08 -14.47 -17.25
N VAL A 216 10.83 -13.22 -17.64
CA VAL A 216 9.67 -12.45 -17.14
C VAL A 216 8.36 -13.17 -17.50
N LYS A 217 8.20 -13.62 -18.75
CA LYS A 217 7.02 -14.39 -19.17
C LYS A 217 6.87 -15.70 -18.40
N ASN A 218 7.97 -16.43 -18.20
CA ASN A 218 7.99 -17.67 -17.41
C ASN A 218 7.61 -17.41 -15.95
N LEU A 219 8.04 -16.29 -15.36
CA LEU A 219 7.65 -15.90 -14.01
C LEU A 219 6.14 -15.60 -13.97
N ILE A 220 5.65 -14.74 -14.86
CA ILE A 220 4.23 -14.36 -14.92
C ILE A 220 3.34 -15.59 -15.12
N SER A 221 3.75 -16.56 -15.95
CA SER A 221 2.96 -17.78 -16.19
C SER A 221 2.79 -18.69 -14.97
N LYS A 222 3.61 -18.52 -13.92
CA LYS A 222 3.43 -19.24 -12.64
C LYS A 222 2.30 -18.66 -11.79
N TYR A 223 1.85 -17.46 -12.11
CA TYR A 223 0.76 -16.80 -11.43
C TYR A 223 -0.54 -17.00 -12.20
N LYS A 224 -1.63 -17.21 -11.45
CA LYS A 224 -2.97 -17.15 -12.02
C LYS A 224 -3.33 -15.69 -12.26
N ILE A 225 -2.91 -15.15 -13.41
CA ILE A 225 -3.23 -13.78 -13.80
C ILE A 225 -4.69 -13.72 -14.21
N ASP A 226 -5.46 -13.01 -13.40
CA ASP A 226 -6.84 -12.68 -13.71
C ASP A 226 -6.94 -11.80 -14.97
N LYS A 227 -7.93 -12.08 -15.82
CA LYS A 227 -8.21 -11.35 -17.06
C LYS A 227 -9.56 -10.68 -16.90
N SER A 228 -9.53 -9.42 -16.48
CA SER A 228 -10.74 -8.60 -16.37
C SER A 228 -11.15 -8.05 -17.74
N PHE A 229 -12.45 -8.11 -18.03
CA PHE A 229 -13.05 -7.57 -19.26
C PHE A 229 -13.38 -6.07 -19.17
N SER A 230 -13.34 -5.47 -17.96
CA SER A 230 -13.79 -4.08 -17.68
C SER A 230 -12.79 -2.99 -17.92
N ILE A 231 -11.59 -3.36 -18.36
CA ILE A 231 -10.47 -2.43 -18.48
C ILE A 231 -10.51 -1.69 -19.84
N GLN A 232 -11.32 -2.15 -20.81
CA GLN A 232 -11.42 -1.49 -22.10
C GLN A 232 -12.03 -0.09 -21.97
N ASN A 233 -11.34 0.92 -22.51
CA ASN A 233 -11.72 2.35 -22.43
C ASN A 233 -11.92 2.83 -20.99
N SER A 234 -10.97 2.48 -20.12
CA SER A 234 -10.91 2.92 -18.72
C SER A 234 -9.58 3.62 -18.48
N GLU A 235 -9.59 4.74 -17.77
CA GLU A 235 -8.38 5.49 -17.43
C GLU A 235 -7.73 4.92 -16.17
N PHE A 236 -6.39 4.89 -16.16
CA PHE A 236 -5.60 4.38 -15.03
C PHE A 236 -4.47 5.33 -14.68
N TYR A 237 -4.24 5.50 -13.38
CA TYR A 237 -2.95 5.99 -12.87
C TYR A 237 -2.04 4.82 -12.56
N ALA A 238 -0.78 4.91 -12.97
CA ALA A 238 0.26 3.95 -12.62
C ALA A 238 1.26 4.63 -11.68
N ILE A 239 1.43 4.09 -10.48
CA ILE A 239 2.23 4.70 -9.41
C ILE A 239 3.42 3.81 -8.99
N SER A 240 4.26 4.32 -8.10
CA SER A 240 5.46 3.65 -7.59
C SER A 240 6.46 3.35 -8.71
N TYR A 241 6.97 2.11 -8.85
CA TYR A 241 7.97 1.76 -9.87
C TYR A 241 7.44 1.76 -11.31
N PHE A 242 6.16 2.08 -11.55
CA PHE A 242 5.72 2.42 -12.90
C PHE A 242 6.18 3.82 -13.33
N PHE A 243 6.38 4.72 -12.36
CA PHE A 243 6.85 6.08 -12.60
C PHE A 243 8.38 6.19 -12.58
N ASP A 244 9.03 5.49 -11.65
CA ASP A 244 10.50 5.40 -11.57
C ASP A 244 11.11 4.75 -12.83
#